data_AF-A0A7S2IW22-F1
#
_entry.id   AF-A0A7S2IW22-F1
#
_cell.length_a   1.000
_cell.length_b   1.000
_cell.length_c   1.000
_cell.angle_alpha   90.00
_cell.angle_beta   90.00
_cell.angle_gamma   90.00
#
_symmetry.space_group_name_H-M   'P 1'
#
loop_
_entity.id
_entity.type
_entity.pdbx_description
1 polymer ?
#
loop_
_entity_poly.entity_id
_entity_poly.type
_entity_poly.pdbx_seq_one_letter_code
_entity_poly.pdbx_strand_id
1 'polypeptide(L)'
;MTRGSPSSARSWGATPSSAHSCLSSRGGDLHRVASRRLAGFADAPQSIEIWLAGEWKPLAQSESKEITKRQAGGERHFEIACKGYRYKIDLDHMTQTNTRTGRTRTLRYADANPNAPKGSPMGFESFRKAFHDHAPGASLREAALVDSWPLDGERHPVLVDLTVGAMLRSMRLRGQSDVDLTEWSHYWALERDSPSFRAGADVNEKLAAALKRDARVLGRMQMHYETSLHESHATGGLTGDGLVRVCERLVKSPEQTIEQKWAAEVLEKRDRGEAVAEEDAELSYFDFLNVMLGRKRYKVSLWMYDISDGLAGRWSWLLLGKQFDGIWHSGLVVEFPDRTSEFWFGGKLFDSAAGTTPFGEPMEKRCLGYTYKTRDEIRNHMARYLAVEYSRDNYDVLTHNCNHFCDSLAIFLMNEHIPDDVVHQADQVMETTTATLLRPFLNRWLGGFGDSATVASSQVETHEMDAVDPGALVEFCRAEGGRPLVGEILE
;
A
#
# COMPACT_ATOMS: atom_id res chain seq x y z
N MET A 1 38.21 -56.39 7.54
CA MET A 1 37.97 -55.10 6.88
C MET A 1 36.66 -55.20 6.09
N THR A 2 35.83 -54.15 6.18
CA THR A 2 34.78 -53.68 5.24
C THR A 2 33.57 -54.55 4.85
N ARG A 3 32.40 -54.12 5.38
CA ARG A 3 31.15 -53.64 4.73
C ARG A 3 30.50 -54.40 3.54
N GLY A 4 29.17 -54.59 3.64
CA GLY A 4 28.21 -54.02 2.69
C GLY A 4 27.05 -54.90 2.17
N SER A 5 25.83 -54.66 2.71
CA SER A 5 24.46 -54.72 2.10
C SER A 5 23.95 -56.03 1.44
N PRO A 6 22.63 -56.40 1.54
CA PRO A 6 21.54 -55.68 0.84
C PRO A 6 20.17 -55.61 1.59
N SER A 7 19.28 -54.75 1.09
CA SER A 7 17.88 -54.59 1.55
C SER A 7 16.87 -55.00 0.47
N SER A 8 15.83 -55.75 0.85
CA SER A 8 14.60 -55.89 0.07
C SER A 8 13.37 -56.09 0.98
N ALA A 9 12.35 -55.27 0.73
CA ALA A 9 10.90 -55.52 0.82
C ALA A 9 10.27 -56.16 2.08
N ARG A 10 9.24 -55.50 2.64
CA ARG A 10 7.83 -55.95 2.54
C ARG A 10 6.83 -55.03 3.29
N SER A 11 5.65 -54.99 2.68
CA SER A 11 4.34 -54.42 3.03
C SER A 11 3.71 -54.88 4.35
N TRP A 12 2.88 -54.04 4.99
CA TRP A 12 1.71 -54.47 5.80
C TRP A 12 0.59 -53.43 5.76
N GLY A 13 -0.65 -53.90 5.59
CA GLY A 13 -1.88 -53.11 5.64
C GLY A 13 -2.76 -53.40 6.88
N ALA A 14 -3.41 -52.35 7.36
CA ALA A 14 -4.75 -52.18 7.97
C ALA A 14 -5.34 -53.12 9.07
N THR A 15 -5.48 -52.54 10.28
CA THR A 15 -6.67 -52.38 11.19
C THR A 15 -7.45 -53.61 11.75
N PRO A 16 -8.40 -53.49 12.72
CA PRO A 16 -8.75 -52.49 13.78
C PRO A 16 -9.02 -53.11 15.19
N SER A 17 -9.34 -52.30 16.23
CA SER A 17 -10.03 -52.61 17.53
C SER A 17 -9.29 -51.96 18.73
N SER A 18 -9.85 -51.27 19.72
CA SER A 18 -11.22 -50.99 20.18
C SER A 18 -11.23 -49.80 21.17
N ALA A 19 -12.26 -48.95 21.03
CA ALA A 19 -13.11 -48.34 22.08
C ALA A 19 -12.51 -47.63 23.33
N HIS A 20 -12.80 -46.33 23.39
CA HIS A 20 -13.47 -45.62 24.50
C HIS A 20 -13.01 -45.86 25.96
N SER A 21 -12.41 -44.83 26.57
CA SER A 21 -12.99 -44.21 27.77
C SER A 21 -12.41 -42.82 28.05
N CYS A 22 -13.31 -41.89 28.33
CA CYS A 22 -13.15 -40.53 28.83
C CYS A 22 -12.03 -40.31 29.86
N LEU A 23 -11.42 -39.12 29.86
CA LEU A 23 -11.51 -38.20 31.00
C LEU A 23 -11.12 -36.77 30.60
N SER A 24 -11.97 -35.84 31.03
CA SER A 24 -11.86 -34.39 30.90
C SER A 24 -10.58 -33.82 31.51
N SER A 25 -9.98 -32.84 30.83
CA SER A 25 -9.36 -31.71 31.54
C SER A 25 -9.31 -30.47 30.64
N ARG A 26 -10.22 -29.53 30.93
CA ARG A 26 -10.02 -28.07 30.81
C ARG A 26 -9.39 -27.60 29.49
N GLY A 27 -10.22 -27.53 28.45
CA GLY A 27 -10.01 -26.56 27.38
C GLY A 27 -10.17 -25.17 27.96
N GLY A 28 -9.06 -24.55 28.35
CA GLY A 28 -9.00 -23.11 28.54
C GLY A 28 -9.07 -22.48 27.17
N ASP A 29 -10.16 -21.77 26.90
CA ASP A 29 -10.26 -20.82 25.81
C ASP A 29 -9.02 -19.94 25.81
N LEU A 30 -8.13 -20.11 24.83
CA LEU A 30 -7.23 -19.04 24.41
C LEU A 30 -8.13 -18.00 23.77
N HIS A 31 -8.73 -17.18 24.62
CA HIS A 31 -9.33 -15.92 24.22
C HIS A 31 -8.28 -15.20 23.37
N ARG A 32 -8.57 -15.07 22.06
CA ARG A 32 -8.15 -13.89 21.31
C ARG A 32 -8.37 -12.73 22.26
N VAL A 33 -7.31 -11.99 22.57
CA VAL A 33 -7.42 -10.76 23.35
C VAL A 33 -8.28 -9.83 22.50
N ALA A 34 -9.59 -9.94 22.74
CA ALA A 34 -10.59 -9.04 22.26
C ALA A 34 -10.13 -7.66 22.68
N SER A 35 -10.11 -6.76 21.71
CA SER A 35 -10.17 -5.34 21.91
C SER A 35 -11.00 -5.04 23.16
N ARG A 36 -10.32 -4.66 24.25
CA ARG A 36 -10.99 -4.00 25.35
C ARG A 36 -11.58 -2.74 24.76
N ARG A 37 -12.88 -2.77 24.47
CA ARG A 37 -13.73 -1.59 24.54
C ARG A 37 -13.50 -0.99 25.92
N LEU A 38 -12.62 -0.01 26.01
CA LEU A 38 -12.58 0.91 27.13
C LEU A 38 -13.77 1.84 26.94
N ALA A 39 -14.85 1.52 27.65
CA ALA A 39 -15.88 2.48 27.96
C ALA A 39 -15.22 3.67 28.69
N GLY A 40 -15.37 4.87 28.13
CA GLY A 40 -14.92 6.13 28.74
C GLY A 40 -14.01 6.98 27.86
N PHE A 41 -14.47 7.36 26.67
CA PHE A 41 -13.85 8.45 25.90
C PHE A 41 -14.93 9.41 25.40
N ALA A 42 -15.46 10.21 26.33
CA ALA A 42 -15.85 11.57 26.00
C ALA A 42 -14.62 12.43 26.32
N ASP A 43 -14.13 13.22 25.36
CA ASP A 43 -13.03 14.21 25.48
C ASP A 43 -11.59 13.83 25.03
N ALA A 44 -11.39 12.80 24.20
CA ALA A 44 -10.16 12.77 23.39
C ALA A 44 -10.35 13.69 22.16
N PRO A 45 -9.49 14.71 21.93
CA PRO A 45 -9.64 15.57 20.76
C PRO A 45 -9.46 14.74 19.50
N GLN A 46 -10.49 14.70 18.64
CA GLN A 46 -10.43 14.03 17.35
C GLN A 46 -9.27 14.59 16.52
N SER A 47 -8.36 13.73 16.08
CA SER A 47 -7.34 14.09 15.09
C SER A 47 -8.01 14.14 13.72
N ILE A 48 -7.69 15.15 12.92
CA ILE A 48 -8.21 15.28 11.57
C ILE A 48 -7.05 15.04 10.63
N GLU A 49 -7.26 14.19 9.63
CA GLU A 49 -6.29 13.90 8.60
C GLU A 49 -6.76 14.49 7.27
N ILE A 50 -5.80 14.94 6.46
CA ILE A 50 -6.02 15.35 5.08
C ILE A 50 -5.42 14.30 4.15
N TRP A 51 -6.11 14.04 3.05
CA TRP A 51 -5.53 13.27 1.97
C TRP A 51 -4.53 14.14 1.21
N LEU A 52 -3.24 13.82 1.33
CA LEU A 52 -2.16 14.62 0.78
C LEU A 52 -1.01 13.71 0.35
N ALA A 53 -0.56 13.82 -0.90
CA ALA A 53 0.50 12.95 -1.41
C ALA A 53 0.20 11.48 -1.13
N GLY A 54 -0.99 11.03 -1.54
CA GLY A 54 -1.35 9.62 -1.59
C GLY A 54 -1.42 8.88 -0.26
N GLU A 55 -1.40 9.60 0.85
CA GLU A 55 -1.61 9.07 2.19
C GLU A 55 -2.45 10.03 3.02
N TRP A 56 -3.06 9.51 4.09
CA TRP A 56 -3.71 10.33 5.09
C TRP A 56 -2.64 10.96 5.99
N LYS A 57 -2.42 12.27 5.84
CA LYS A 57 -1.50 13.00 6.70
C LYS A 57 -2.25 13.71 7.82
N PRO A 58 -1.78 13.60 9.08
CA PRO A 58 -2.39 14.34 10.18
C PRO A 58 -2.25 15.85 9.94
N LEU A 59 -3.36 16.56 10.08
CA LEU A 59 -3.32 18.02 10.16
C LEU A 59 -2.54 18.43 11.42
N ALA A 60 -1.96 19.63 11.36
CA ALA A 60 -1.31 20.20 12.54
C ALA A 60 -2.31 20.23 13.71
N GLN A 61 -1.87 19.92 14.92
CA GLN A 61 -2.78 19.80 16.07
C GLN A 61 -3.59 21.08 16.33
N SER A 62 -3.04 22.26 16.04
CA SER A 62 -3.74 23.54 16.10
C SER A 62 -4.89 23.63 15.10
N GLU A 63 -4.70 23.05 13.92
CA GLU A 63 -5.68 23.05 12.83
C GLU A 63 -6.81 22.06 13.10
N SER A 64 -6.48 20.82 13.50
CA SER A 64 -7.49 19.82 13.90
C SER A 64 -8.34 20.33 15.06
N LYS A 65 -7.73 21.00 16.05
CA LYS A 65 -8.45 21.63 17.18
C LYS A 65 -9.40 22.73 16.73
N GLU A 66 -8.98 23.58 15.79
CA GLU A 66 -9.83 24.67 15.28
C GLU A 66 -11.03 24.13 14.50
N ILE A 67 -10.81 23.15 13.62
CA ILE A 67 -11.88 22.50 12.86
C ILE A 67 -12.87 21.80 13.81
N THR A 68 -12.37 21.02 14.78
CA THR A 68 -13.21 20.31 15.77
C THR A 68 -13.99 21.28 16.64
N LYS A 69 -13.39 22.40 17.03
CA LYS A 69 -14.05 23.46 17.81
C LYS A 69 -15.20 24.10 17.05
N ARG A 70 -14.99 24.44 15.77
CA ARG A 70 -16.03 25.04 14.91
C ARG A 70 -17.16 24.06 14.60
N GLN A 71 -16.82 22.80 14.35
CA GLN A 71 -17.79 21.72 14.23
C GLN A 71 -18.65 21.59 15.49
N ALA A 72 -18.04 21.59 16.68
CA ALA A 72 -18.77 21.56 17.95
C ALA A 72 -19.66 22.80 18.16
N GLY A 73 -19.30 23.93 17.54
CA GLY A 73 -20.12 25.14 17.46
C GLY A 73 -21.25 25.09 16.43
N GLY A 74 -21.40 23.99 15.68
CA GLY A 74 -22.44 23.81 14.66
C GLY A 74 -22.09 24.37 13.28
N GLU A 75 -20.86 24.87 13.07
CA GLU A 75 -20.41 25.33 11.76
C GLU A 75 -20.11 24.11 10.85
N ARG A 76 -20.72 24.08 9.66
CA ARG A 76 -20.47 23.05 8.63
C ARG A 76 -19.55 23.53 7.50
N HIS A 77 -19.50 24.85 7.29
CA HIS A 77 -18.68 25.50 6.27
C HIS A 77 -17.99 26.73 6.85
N PHE A 78 -16.67 26.79 6.77
CA PHE A 78 -15.90 27.91 7.34
C PHE A 78 -14.52 28.01 6.72
N GLU A 79 -13.83 29.13 6.94
CA GLU A 79 -12.43 29.30 6.54
C GLU A 79 -11.49 29.23 7.74
N ILE A 80 -10.34 28.59 7.53
CA ILE A 80 -9.23 28.54 8.48
C ILE A 80 -7.96 29.08 7.84
N ALA A 81 -7.07 29.66 8.64
CA ALA A 81 -5.75 30.09 8.21
C ALA A 81 -4.69 29.26 8.94
N CYS A 82 -3.82 28.58 8.19
CA CYS A 82 -2.76 27.75 8.74
C CYS A 82 -1.50 27.83 7.88
N LYS A 83 -0.31 27.86 8.50
CA LYS A 83 1.00 27.90 7.83
C LYS A 83 1.13 28.94 6.68
N GLY A 84 0.44 30.09 6.79
CA GLY A 84 0.46 31.16 5.78
C GLY A 84 -0.52 30.99 4.62
N TYR A 85 -1.34 29.94 4.63
CA TYR A 85 -2.39 29.66 3.66
C TYR A 85 -3.79 29.85 4.26
N ARG A 86 -4.78 30.08 3.40
CA ARG A 86 -6.20 30.08 3.76
C ARG A 86 -6.89 28.90 3.10
N TYR A 87 -7.69 28.19 3.88
CA TYR A 87 -8.42 27.03 3.42
C TYR A 87 -9.91 27.16 3.76
N LYS A 88 -10.76 26.85 2.79
CA LYS A 88 -12.19 26.66 2.99
C LYS A 88 -12.45 25.22 3.40
N ILE A 89 -13.09 25.01 4.53
CA ILE A 89 -13.48 23.72 5.08
C ILE A 89 -14.97 23.51 4.80
N ASP A 90 -15.29 22.33 4.27
CA ASP A 90 -16.65 21.84 4.05
C ASP A 90 -16.76 20.49 4.74
N LEU A 91 -17.47 20.45 5.87
CA LEU A 91 -17.67 19.23 6.67
C LEU A 91 -18.88 18.40 6.20
N ASP A 92 -19.66 18.89 5.23
CA ASP A 92 -20.71 18.09 4.59
C ASP A 92 -20.09 17.12 3.58
N HIS A 93 -19.13 17.61 2.80
CA HIS A 93 -18.39 16.81 1.81
C HIS A 93 -17.04 16.31 2.34
N MET A 94 -16.69 16.65 3.58
CA MET A 94 -15.40 16.36 4.19
C MET A 94 -14.24 16.79 3.28
N THR A 95 -14.18 18.08 2.95
CA THR A 95 -13.14 18.64 2.09
C THR A 95 -12.49 19.91 2.65
N GLN A 96 -11.26 20.14 2.21
CA GLN A 96 -10.47 21.32 2.45
C GLN A 96 -10.01 21.90 1.10
N THR A 97 -10.38 23.15 0.80
CA THR A 97 -10.01 23.84 -0.44
C THR A 97 -9.08 25.00 -0.16
N ASN A 98 -7.87 25.00 -0.75
CA ASN A 98 -6.98 26.16 -0.68
C ASN A 98 -7.59 27.34 -1.46
N THR A 99 -7.84 28.47 -0.80
CA THR A 99 -8.56 29.60 -1.41
C THR A 99 -7.74 30.36 -2.44
N ARG A 100 -6.41 30.20 -2.43
CA ARG A 100 -5.51 30.81 -3.41
C ARG A 100 -5.44 30.02 -4.71
N THR A 101 -5.41 28.69 -4.63
CA THR A 101 -5.20 27.81 -5.79
C THR A 101 -6.44 27.07 -6.27
N GLY A 102 -7.52 27.07 -5.46
CA GLY A 102 -8.76 26.37 -5.77
C GLY A 102 -8.68 24.85 -5.66
N ARG A 103 -7.55 24.30 -5.22
CA ARG A 103 -7.36 22.85 -5.05
C ARG A 103 -8.10 22.34 -3.82
N THR A 104 -8.90 21.29 -3.98
CA THR A 104 -9.69 20.64 -2.94
C THR A 104 -9.09 19.29 -2.57
N ARG A 105 -8.98 19.02 -1.27
CA ARG A 105 -8.48 17.78 -0.66
C ARG A 105 -9.54 17.16 0.23
N THR A 106 -9.53 15.84 0.38
CA THR A 106 -10.45 15.13 1.27
C THR A 106 -9.96 15.19 2.71
N LEU A 107 -10.89 15.30 3.65
CA LEU A 107 -10.70 15.26 5.09
C LEU A 107 -11.25 13.94 5.63
N ARG A 108 -10.66 13.43 6.72
CA ARG A 108 -11.30 12.42 7.56
C ARG A 108 -11.05 12.71 9.03
N TYR A 109 -11.96 12.21 9.88
CA TYR A 109 -11.69 12.09 11.30
C TYR A 109 -10.89 10.81 11.51
N ALA A 110 -9.78 10.92 12.22
CA ALA A 110 -9.01 9.79 12.70
C ALA A 110 -9.22 9.67 14.21
N ASP A 111 -9.50 8.45 14.68
CA ASP A 111 -9.45 8.15 16.10
C ASP A 111 -8.05 8.46 16.60
N ALA A 112 -7.95 9.24 17.68
CA ALA A 112 -6.67 9.63 18.26
C ALA A 112 -5.92 8.36 18.66
N ASN A 113 -5.05 7.85 17.80
CA ASN A 113 -4.17 6.74 18.13
C ASN A 113 -3.17 7.27 19.16
N PRO A 114 -3.25 6.86 20.44
CA PRO A 114 -2.34 7.35 21.47
C PRO A 114 -0.88 6.88 21.23
N ASN A 115 -0.69 5.94 20.30
CA ASN A 115 0.60 5.42 19.85
C ASN A 115 1.05 5.98 18.48
N ALA A 116 0.28 6.87 17.83
CA ALA A 116 0.81 7.60 16.69
C ALA A 116 1.96 8.49 17.19
N PRO A 117 3.20 8.30 16.71
CA PRO A 117 4.33 9.05 17.21
C PRO A 117 4.07 10.55 17.04
N LYS A 118 3.98 11.29 18.15
CA LYS A 118 4.04 12.75 18.15
C LYS A 118 5.30 13.15 17.41
N GLY A 119 5.16 13.72 16.21
CA GLY A 119 6.24 14.30 15.39
C GLY A 119 7.62 13.73 15.69
N SER A 120 7.83 12.44 15.39
CA SER A 120 9.17 11.87 15.53
C SER A 120 10.10 12.62 14.57
N PRO A 121 11.30 13.04 15.01
CA PRO A 121 12.21 13.75 14.13
C PRO A 121 12.50 12.89 12.90
N MET A 122 12.12 13.41 11.73
CA MET A 122 12.27 12.76 10.42
C MET A 122 13.74 12.59 9.99
N GLY A 123 14.68 13.23 10.70
CA GLY A 123 16.12 13.08 10.49
C GLY A 123 16.67 11.72 10.97
N PHE A 124 17.95 11.46 10.71
CA PHE A 124 18.55 10.16 11.04
C PHE A 124 19.26 10.12 12.39
N GLU A 125 19.12 11.15 13.23
CA GLU A 125 19.78 11.24 14.54
C GLU A 125 19.45 10.07 15.46
N SER A 126 18.18 9.67 15.53
CA SER A 126 17.75 8.51 16.32
C SER A 126 18.38 7.21 15.80
N PHE A 127 18.45 7.04 14.48
CA PHE A 127 19.08 5.88 13.84
C PHE A 127 20.59 5.87 14.07
N ARG A 128 21.28 7.01 14.00
CA ARG A 128 22.70 7.14 14.32
C ARG A 128 22.99 6.78 15.77
N LYS A 129 22.19 7.31 16.69
CA LYS A 129 22.33 6.98 18.11
C LYS A 129 22.18 5.47 18.32
N ALA A 130 21.12 4.88 17.75
CA ALA A 130 20.89 3.44 17.84
C ALA A 130 22.05 2.63 17.23
N PHE A 131 22.60 3.07 16.09
CA PHE A 131 23.77 2.42 15.48
C PHE A 131 24.96 2.43 16.43
N HIS A 132 25.30 3.58 17.01
CA HIS A 132 26.45 3.69 17.93
C HIS A 132 26.27 2.86 19.21
N ASP A 133 25.03 2.72 19.69
CA ASP A 133 24.71 1.86 20.83
C ASP A 133 24.97 0.36 20.51
N HIS A 134 24.85 -0.06 19.25
CA HIS A 134 24.98 -1.46 18.82
C HIS A 134 26.31 -1.78 18.09
N ALA A 135 27.00 -0.77 17.57
CA ALA A 135 28.17 -0.90 16.70
C ALA A 135 29.28 0.11 17.05
N PRO A 136 29.98 -0.07 18.20
CA PRO A 136 31.04 0.85 18.62
C PRO A 136 32.26 0.87 17.67
N GLY A 137 32.40 -0.13 16.79
CA GLY A 137 33.53 -0.33 15.87
C GLY A 137 33.33 0.20 14.44
N ALA A 138 32.43 1.16 14.23
CA ALA A 138 32.08 1.76 12.92
C ALA A 138 31.36 0.83 11.91
N SER A 139 31.20 -0.46 12.22
CA SER A 139 30.37 -1.41 11.48
C SER A 139 29.57 -2.31 12.42
N LEU A 140 28.33 -2.61 12.05
CA LEU A 140 27.46 -3.53 12.78
C LEU A 140 27.76 -4.97 12.37
N ARG A 141 28.12 -5.78 13.36
CA ARG A 141 28.37 -7.22 13.20
C ARG A 141 27.17 -8.01 13.68
N GLU A 142 26.97 -9.18 13.07
CA GLU A 142 25.87 -10.11 13.40
C GLU A 142 25.84 -10.47 14.88
N ALA A 143 26.98 -10.86 15.46
CA ALA A 143 27.09 -11.18 16.87
C ALA A 143 26.64 -10.03 17.80
N ALA A 144 26.99 -8.78 17.46
CA ALA A 144 26.61 -7.63 18.28
C ALA A 144 25.09 -7.40 18.31
N LEU A 145 24.41 -7.66 17.18
CA LEU A 145 22.94 -7.53 17.10
C LEU A 145 22.22 -8.71 17.78
N VAL A 146 22.76 -9.92 17.68
CA VAL A 146 22.25 -11.10 18.43
C VAL A 146 22.38 -10.86 19.94
N ASP A 147 23.51 -10.35 20.40
CA ASP A 147 23.78 -10.12 21.82
C ASP A 147 22.88 -9.04 22.43
N SER A 148 22.50 -8.03 21.64
CA SER A 148 21.64 -6.92 22.04
C SER A 148 20.14 -7.15 21.79
N TRP A 149 19.76 -8.30 21.22
CA TRP A 149 18.36 -8.59 20.90
C TRP A 149 17.48 -8.64 22.16
N PRO A 150 16.29 -8.01 22.18
CA PRO A 150 15.40 -7.96 23.34
C PRO A 150 15.13 -9.35 23.93
N LEU A 151 15.20 -9.45 25.26
CA LEU A 151 15.06 -10.70 26.02
C LEU A 151 13.64 -10.96 26.51
N ASP A 152 12.63 -10.30 25.95
CA ASP A 152 11.25 -10.47 26.38
C ASP A 152 10.71 -11.84 25.94
N GLY A 153 10.74 -12.81 26.86
CA GLY A 153 10.17 -14.17 26.68
C GLY A 153 11.21 -15.29 26.57
N GLU A 154 10.78 -16.48 26.14
CA GLU A 154 11.66 -17.61 25.88
C GLU A 154 12.54 -17.33 24.65
N ARG A 155 13.85 -17.18 24.87
CA ARG A 155 14.83 -17.06 23.79
C ARG A 155 14.91 -18.39 23.06
N HIS A 156 14.42 -18.46 21.83
CA HIS A 156 14.75 -19.56 20.92
C HIS A 156 15.96 -19.13 20.09
N PRO A 157 17.21 -19.52 20.45
CA PRO A 157 18.42 -18.93 19.88
C PRO A 157 18.45 -19.00 18.35
N VAL A 158 17.97 -20.13 17.81
CA VAL A 158 17.84 -20.33 16.36
C VAL A 158 16.93 -19.29 15.69
N LEU A 159 15.83 -18.89 16.31
CA LEU A 159 14.92 -17.90 15.72
C LEU A 159 15.52 -16.50 15.77
N VAL A 160 16.26 -16.17 16.84
CA VAL A 160 17.00 -14.91 16.95
C VAL A 160 18.05 -14.83 15.85
N ASP A 161 18.88 -15.86 15.72
CA ASP A 161 19.93 -15.92 14.69
C ASP A 161 19.35 -15.80 13.27
N LEU A 162 18.27 -16.53 12.98
CA LEU A 162 17.59 -16.46 11.69
C LEU A 162 17.00 -15.07 11.40
N THR A 163 16.39 -14.44 12.41
CA THR A 163 15.77 -13.11 12.30
C THR A 163 16.83 -12.04 12.09
N VAL A 164 17.87 -12.02 12.93
CA VAL A 164 19.01 -11.10 12.82
C VAL A 164 19.70 -11.28 11.47
N GLY A 165 19.97 -12.52 11.06
CA GLY A 165 20.57 -12.82 9.77
C GLY A 165 19.71 -12.34 8.60
N ALA A 166 18.38 -12.49 8.68
CA ALA A 166 17.46 -12.00 7.65
C ALA A 166 17.44 -10.47 7.58
N MET A 167 17.41 -9.79 8.72
CA MET A 167 17.44 -8.33 8.84
C MET A 167 18.74 -7.74 8.29
N LEU A 168 19.89 -8.32 8.64
CA LEU A 168 21.19 -7.88 8.11
C LEU A 168 21.29 -8.10 6.61
N ARG A 169 20.75 -9.20 6.08
CA ARG A 169 20.68 -9.42 4.62
C ARG A 169 19.86 -8.35 3.92
N SER A 170 18.75 -7.89 4.49
CA SER A 170 17.97 -6.79 3.91
C SER A 170 18.64 -5.41 4.01
N MET A 171 19.53 -5.20 4.99
CA MET A 171 20.29 -3.96 5.14
C MET A 171 21.44 -3.84 4.12
N ARG A 172 22.07 -4.97 3.75
CA ARG A 172 23.31 -5.02 2.95
C ARG A 172 23.05 -4.74 1.46
N LEU A 173 22.78 -3.50 1.10
CA LEU A 173 22.56 -3.09 -0.29
C LEU A 173 23.83 -3.14 -1.16
N ARG A 174 25.01 -2.93 -0.58
CA ARG A 174 26.30 -3.00 -1.29
C ARG A 174 26.92 -4.40 -1.28
N GLY A 175 26.28 -5.38 -0.64
CA GLY A 175 26.76 -6.75 -0.57
C GLY A 175 28.01 -6.95 0.31
N GLN A 176 28.31 -6.00 1.20
CA GLN A 176 29.41 -6.12 2.17
C GLN A 176 29.02 -7.07 3.33
N SER A 177 30.02 -7.64 4.01
CA SER A 177 29.78 -8.53 5.16
C SER A 177 29.21 -7.78 6.36
N ASP A 178 29.62 -6.53 6.55
CA ASP A 178 29.22 -5.70 7.68
C ASP A 178 28.30 -4.59 7.19
N VAL A 179 27.39 -4.15 8.07
CA VAL A 179 26.47 -3.03 7.80
C VAL A 179 27.07 -1.76 8.38
N ASP A 180 27.29 -0.74 7.55
CA ASP A 180 27.73 0.57 8.04
C ASP A 180 26.56 1.46 8.46
N LEU A 181 26.89 2.65 8.98
CA LEU A 181 25.89 3.61 9.43
C LEU A 181 24.94 4.06 8.30
N THR A 182 25.42 4.09 7.05
CA THR A 182 24.65 4.52 5.88
C THR A 182 23.55 3.50 5.57
N GLU A 183 23.91 2.23 5.47
CA GLU A 183 22.97 1.12 5.20
C GLU A 183 22.00 0.91 6.37
N TRP A 184 22.49 1.04 7.60
CA TRP A 184 21.63 1.02 8.79
C TRP A 184 20.59 2.14 8.77
N SER A 185 21.03 3.39 8.57
CA SER A 185 20.12 4.54 8.57
C SER A 185 19.12 4.46 7.43
N HIS A 186 19.55 3.95 6.27
CA HIS A 186 18.70 3.73 5.13
C HIS A 186 17.58 2.73 5.42
N TYR A 187 17.94 1.56 5.96
CA TYR A 187 16.98 0.50 6.29
C TYR A 187 15.91 1.02 7.24
N TRP A 188 16.29 1.63 8.35
CA TRP A 188 15.32 2.11 9.34
C TRP A 188 14.51 3.31 8.85
N ALA A 189 15.08 4.17 8.01
CA ALA A 189 14.32 5.23 7.37
C ALA A 189 13.28 4.68 6.40
N LEU A 190 13.59 3.63 5.63
CA LEU A 190 12.62 2.96 4.77
C LEU A 190 11.56 2.20 5.56
N GLU A 191 11.91 1.51 6.65
CA GLU A 191 10.92 0.85 7.51
C GLU A 191 9.95 1.86 8.14
N ARG A 192 10.42 3.07 8.43
CA ARG A 192 9.58 4.16 8.95
C ARG A 192 8.68 4.78 7.87
N ASP A 193 9.23 5.00 6.68
CA ASP A 193 8.60 5.88 5.68
C ASP A 193 7.96 5.13 4.50
N SER A 194 8.26 3.86 4.28
CA SER A 194 7.67 3.10 3.17
C SER A 194 6.23 2.72 3.50
N PRO A 195 5.27 2.88 2.58
CA PRO A 195 3.88 2.51 2.83
C PRO A 195 3.73 1.00 3.00
N SER A 196 4.64 0.19 2.44
CA SER A 196 4.72 -1.24 2.70
C SER A 196 6.14 -1.78 2.50
N PHE A 197 6.39 -2.98 3.03
CA PHE A 197 7.62 -3.73 2.78
C PHE A 197 7.92 -3.88 1.28
N ARG A 198 6.89 -4.16 0.46
CA ARG A 198 7.06 -4.30 -1.00
C ARG A 198 7.46 -2.97 -1.66
N ALA A 199 6.87 -1.86 -1.23
CA ALA A 199 7.24 -0.55 -1.74
C ALA A 199 8.71 -0.21 -1.41
N GLY A 200 9.14 -0.47 -0.17
CA GLY A 200 10.55 -0.33 0.22
C GLY A 200 11.49 -1.23 -0.59
N ALA A 201 11.06 -2.46 -0.89
CA ALA A 201 11.83 -3.39 -1.71
C ALA A 201 12.07 -2.88 -3.14
N ASP A 202 11.09 -2.23 -3.79
CA ASP A 202 11.28 -1.65 -5.13
C ASP A 202 12.33 -0.53 -5.14
N VAL A 203 12.34 0.28 -4.07
CA VAL A 203 13.33 1.35 -3.88
C VAL A 203 14.72 0.72 -3.72
N ASN A 204 14.83 -0.31 -2.89
CA ASN A 204 16.07 -1.05 -2.68
C ASN A 204 16.60 -1.69 -3.96
N GLU A 205 15.73 -2.25 -4.81
CA GLU A 205 16.14 -2.84 -6.09
C GLU A 205 16.78 -1.78 -7.01
N LYS A 206 16.13 -0.63 -7.19
CA LYS A 206 16.67 0.47 -8.00
C LYS A 206 17.91 1.08 -7.39
N LEU A 207 17.93 1.27 -6.07
CA LEU A 207 19.07 1.80 -5.35
C LEU A 207 20.28 0.85 -5.43
N ALA A 208 20.07 -0.46 -5.32
CA ALA A 208 21.13 -1.45 -5.49
C ALA A 208 21.72 -1.40 -6.92
N ALA A 209 20.88 -1.22 -7.94
CA ALA A 209 21.35 -1.01 -9.31
C ALA A 209 22.16 0.28 -9.47
N ALA A 210 21.78 1.36 -8.77
CA ALA A 210 22.54 2.61 -8.73
C ALA A 210 23.87 2.47 -7.97
N LEU A 211 23.87 1.78 -6.83
CA LEU A 211 25.06 1.52 -6.00
C LEU A 211 26.15 0.73 -6.72
N LYS A 212 25.77 -0.17 -7.64
CA LYS A 212 26.72 -0.88 -8.52
C LYS A 212 27.52 0.07 -9.42
N ARG A 213 26.96 1.24 -9.74
CA ARG A 213 27.59 2.26 -10.60
C ARG A 213 28.30 3.33 -9.80
N ASP A 214 27.75 3.68 -8.64
CA ASP A 214 28.32 4.67 -7.72
C ASP A 214 28.05 4.27 -6.27
N ALA A 215 29.09 3.80 -5.58
CA ALA A 215 29.00 3.34 -4.20
C ALA A 215 28.67 4.46 -3.19
N ARG A 216 28.80 5.74 -3.58
CA ARG A 216 28.55 6.90 -2.71
C ARG A 216 27.14 7.49 -2.86
N VAL A 217 26.36 7.03 -3.85
CA VAL A 217 25.03 7.60 -4.17
C VAL A 217 24.09 7.62 -2.97
N LEU A 218 24.05 6.54 -2.19
CA LEU A 218 23.17 6.44 -1.03
C LEU A 218 23.54 7.49 0.04
N GLY A 219 24.82 7.62 0.36
CA GLY A 219 25.29 8.61 1.33
C GLY A 219 25.01 10.05 0.89
N ARG A 220 25.17 10.36 -0.41
CA ARG A 220 24.83 11.68 -0.95
C ARG A 220 23.33 11.95 -0.92
N MET A 221 22.49 10.97 -1.27
CA MET A 221 21.03 11.08 -1.17
C MET A 221 20.58 11.36 0.27
N GLN A 222 21.13 10.62 1.25
CA GLN A 222 20.87 10.85 2.67
C GLN A 222 21.26 12.27 3.11
N MET A 223 22.46 12.71 2.75
CA MET A 223 22.95 14.06 3.06
C MET A 223 22.05 15.13 2.47
N HIS A 224 21.63 14.99 1.21
CA HIS A 224 20.76 15.96 0.56
C HIS A 224 19.37 16.03 1.20
N TYR A 225 18.80 14.88 1.54
CA TYR A 225 17.53 14.81 2.25
C TYR A 225 17.59 15.53 3.59
N GLU A 226 18.55 15.17 4.45
CA GLU A 226 18.69 15.76 5.78
C GLU A 226 19.03 17.24 5.73
N THR A 227 19.95 17.66 4.85
CA THR A 227 20.28 19.09 4.69
C THR A 227 19.03 19.90 4.38
N SER A 228 18.18 19.39 3.50
CA SER A 228 16.95 20.10 3.14
C SER A 228 15.88 20.07 4.23
N LEU A 229 15.82 19.02 5.06
CA LEU A 229 14.96 19.02 6.25
C LEU A 229 15.39 20.12 7.23
N HIS A 230 16.69 20.29 7.46
CA HIS A 230 17.21 21.32 8.35
C HIS A 230 16.95 22.74 7.82
N GLU A 231 17.18 22.97 6.52
CA GLU A 231 16.96 24.28 5.88
C GLU A 231 15.49 24.72 5.88
N SER A 232 14.55 23.76 5.82
CA SER A 232 13.11 24.05 5.75
C SER A 232 12.44 24.14 7.12
N HIS A 233 13.15 23.83 8.21
CA HIS A 233 12.57 23.59 9.54
C HIS A 233 11.35 22.66 9.49
N ALA A 234 11.32 21.75 8.52
CA ALA A 234 10.16 20.91 8.29
C ALA A 234 10.07 19.84 9.37
N THR A 235 8.86 19.65 9.88
CA THR A 235 8.60 18.73 11.01
C THR A 235 8.00 17.39 10.57
N GLY A 236 7.50 17.28 9.34
CA GLY A 236 6.89 16.04 8.80
C GLY A 236 7.40 15.60 7.42
N GLY A 237 8.47 16.21 6.88
CA GLY A 237 9.14 15.74 5.65
C GLY A 237 9.66 16.85 4.73
N LEU A 238 10.18 16.46 3.57
CA LEU A 238 10.82 17.34 2.60
C LEU A 238 9.78 18.08 1.75
N THR A 239 9.70 19.41 1.84
CA THR A 239 8.78 20.17 0.99
C THR A 239 9.17 20.12 -0.49
N GLY A 240 8.20 20.36 -1.39
CA GLY A 240 8.47 20.48 -2.83
C GLY A 240 9.57 21.51 -3.16
N ASP A 241 9.55 22.67 -2.49
CA ASP A 241 10.61 23.68 -2.64
C ASP A 241 11.97 23.20 -2.10
N GLY A 242 11.96 22.40 -1.03
CA GLY A 242 13.17 21.75 -0.50
C GLY A 242 13.78 20.79 -1.52
N LEU A 243 12.95 19.95 -2.15
CA LEU A 243 13.38 19.07 -3.23
C LEU A 243 13.95 19.86 -4.42
N VAL A 244 13.29 20.94 -4.84
CA VAL A 244 13.80 21.80 -5.91
C VAL A 244 15.18 22.37 -5.56
N ARG A 245 15.39 22.87 -4.33
CA ARG A 245 16.71 23.35 -3.88
C ARG A 245 17.77 22.25 -3.91
N VAL A 246 17.42 21.03 -3.49
CA VAL A 246 18.31 19.86 -3.62
C VAL A 246 18.70 19.62 -5.07
N CYS A 247 17.73 19.59 -5.98
CA CYS A 247 17.97 19.37 -7.41
C CYS A 247 18.84 20.48 -8.02
N GLU A 248 18.61 21.74 -7.68
CA GLU A 248 19.44 22.85 -8.15
C GLU A 248 20.89 22.75 -7.66
N ARG A 249 21.11 22.36 -6.40
CA ARG A 249 22.47 22.12 -5.87
C ARG A 249 23.16 20.99 -6.59
N LEU A 250 22.45 19.89 -6.83
CA LEU A 250 22.98 18.72 -7.53
C LEU A 250 23.42 19.06 -8.96
N VAL A 251 22.56 19.74 -9.72
CA VAL A 251 22.84 20.13 -11.12
C VAL A 251 23.96 21.16 -11.21
N LYS A 252 24.08 22.07 -10.22
CA LYS A 252 25.18 23.06 -10.16
C LYS A 252 26.51 22.47 -9.68
N SER A 253 26.50 21.26 -9.11
CA SER A 253 27.71 20.62 -8.61
C SER A 253 28.68 20.31 -9.76
N PRO A 254 29.98 20.63 -9.62
CA PRO A 254 30.97 20.29 -10.64
C PRO A 254 31.28 18.78 -10.71
N GLU A 255 30.92 18.02 -9.67
CA GLU A 255 31.12 16.57 -9.63
C GLU A 255 30.04 15.87 -10.46
N GLN A 256 30.46 15.07 -11.44
CA GLN A 256 29.53 14.32 -12.28
C GLN A 256 29.00 13.10 -11.52
N THR A 257 27.74 13.17 -11.09
CA THR A 257 27.09 12.14 -10.26
C THR A 257 25.87 11.57 -10.99
N ILE A 258 25.52 10.31 -10.70
CA ILE A 258 24.44 9.62 -11.43
C ILE A 258 23.05 10.25 -11.16
N GLU A 259 22.89 10.88 -10.00
CA GLU A 259 21.65 11.53 -9.57
C GLU A 259 21.40 12.90 -10.19
N GLN A 260 22.39 13.51 -10.84
CA GLN A 260 22.22 14.76 -11.57
C GLN A 260 21.18 14.64 -12.69
N LYS A 261 21.09 13.48 -13.35
CA LYS A 261 20.10 13.28 -14.41
C LYS A 261 18.68 13.37 -13.87
N TRP A 262 18.42 12.77 -12.70
CA TRP A 262 17.10 12.76 -12.08
C TRP A 262 16.77 14.13 -11.49
N ALA A 263 17.77 14.81 -10.93
CA ALA A 263 17.63 16.20 -10.51
C ALA A 263 17.26 17.12 -11.69
N ALA A 264 17.91 16.95 -12.85
CA ALA A 264 17.60 17.73 -14.05
C ALA A 264 16.16 17.46 -14.55
N GLU A 265 15.72 16.20 -14.57
CA GLU A 265 14.34 15.84 -14.94
C GLU A 265 13.29 16.51 -14.01
N VAL A 266 13.58 16.61 -12.71
CA VAL A 266 12.72 17.29 -11.75
C VAL A 266 12.63 18.80 -12.03
N LEU A 267 13.76 19.44 -12.33
CA LEU A 267 13.79 20.87 -12.67
C LEU A 267 13.09 21.15 -14.00
N GLU A 268 13.27 20.28 -15.00
CA GLU A 268 12.59 20.42 -16.29
C GLU A 268 11.06 20.35 -16.13
N LYS A 269 10.55 19.43 -15.30
CA LYS A 269 9.11 19.38 -14.95
C LYS A 269 8.63 20.69 -14.34
N ARG A 270 9.38 21.22 -13.36
CA ARG A 270 9.06 22.51 -12.74
C ARG A 270 9.01 23.64 -13.77
N ASP A 271 9.99 23.68 -14.67
CA ASP A 271 10.11 24.72 -15.69
C ASP A 271 8.97 24.64 -16.73
N ARG A 272 8.38 23.44 -16.94
CA ARG A 272 7.13 23.25 -17.70
C ARG A 272 5.85 23.62 -16.93
N GLY A 273 5.97 24.06 -15.68
CA GLY A 273 4.84 24.39 -14.80
C GLY A 273 4.16 23.17 -14.18
N GLU A 274 4.74 21.97 -14.31
CA GLU A 274 4.25 20.78 -13.62
C GLU A 274 4.63 20.82 -12.14
N ALA A 275 3.72 20.39 -11.27
CA ALA A 275 3.98 20.33 -9.84
C ALA A 275 4.99 19.20 -9.52
N VAL A 276 6.10 19.54 -8.86
CA VAL A 276 7.14 18.59 -8.45
C VAL A 276 6.68 17.70 -7.27
N ALA A 277 5.87 18.29 -6.39
CA ALA A 277 5.12 17.62 -5.34
C ALA A 277 3.73 18.26 -5.30
N GLU A 278 2.77 17.58 -4.67
CA GLU A 278 1.50 18.23 -4.33
C GLU A 278 1.75 19.49 -3.48
N GLU A 279 0.91 20.50 -3.65
CA GLU A 279 1.02 21.74 -2.89
C GLU A 279 0.98 21.42 -1.38
N ASP A 280 1.83 22.03 -0.57
CA ASP A 280 1.97 21.76 0.87
C ASP A 280 2.30 20.31 1.27
N ALA A 281 2.57 19.42 0.30
CA ALA A 281 2.98 18.06 0.60
C ALA A 281 4.43 17.98 1.03
N GLU A 282 4.64 17.28 2.14
CA GLU A 282 5.95 16.91 2.66
C GLU A 282 6.28 15.51 2.17
N LEU A 283 7.37 15.36 1.43
CA LEU A 283 7.89 14.11 0.91
C LEU A 283 8.64 13.36 2.00
N SER A 284 8.27 12.11 2.23
CA SER A 284 9.02 11.22 3.11
C SER A 284 10.40 10.88 2.52
N TYR A 285 11.25 10.19 3.28
CA TYR A 285 12.51 9.68 2.72
C TYR A 285 12.25 8.69 1.59
N PHE A 286 11.20 7.87 1.72
CA PHE A 286 10.71 6.98 0.67
C PHE A 286 10.34 7.77 -0.60
N ASP A 287 9.49 8.80 -0.51
CA ASP A 287 9.09 9.61 -1.66
C ASP A 287 10.31 10.27 -2.33
N PHE A 288 11.20 10.83 -1.51
CA PHE A 288 12.43 11.47 -1.97
C PHE A 288 13.29 10.49 -2.77
N LEU A 289 13.53 9.28 -2.26
CA LEU A 289 14.32 8.28 -2.97
C LEU A 289 13.65 7.84 -4.27
N ASN A 290 12.34 7.63 -4.29
CA ASN A 290 11.62 7.29 -5.52
C ASN A 290 11.84 8.35 -6.60
N VAL A 291 11.68 9.64 -6.25
CA VAL A 291 11.95 10.77 -7.17
C VAL A 291 13.41 10.80 -7.60
N MET A 292 14.33 10.68 -6.64
CA MET A 292 15.77 10.71 -6.87
C MET A 292 16.32 9.41 -7.46
N LEU A 293 15.47 8.42 -7.76
CA LEU A 293 15.80 7.24 -8.56
C LEU A 293 15.04 7.23 -9.90
N GLY A 294 14.44 8.37 -10.27
CA GLY A 294 13.74 8.58 -11.53
C GLY A 294 12.38 7.91 -11.63
N ARG A 295 11.79 7.49 -10.50
CA ARG A 295 10.42 7.00 -10.50
C ARG A 295 9.45 8.17 -10.59
N LYS A 296 8.33 7.94 -11.25
CA LYS A 296 7.25 8.91 -11.40
C LYS A 296 6.09 8.47 -10.52
N ARG A 297 5.36 9.47 -10.02
CA ARG A 297 4.20 9.29 -9.18
C ARG A 297 2.96 9.36 -10.06
N TYR A 298 2.09 8.37 -10.00
CA TYR A 298 0.89 8.24 -10.82
C TYR A 298 -0.34 8.29 -9.93
N LYS A 299 -1.35 9.06 -10.33
CA LYS A 299 -2.59 9.18 -9.58
C LYS A 299 -3.42 7.92 -9.73
N VAL A 300 -3.99 7.47 -8.63
CA VAL A 300 -4.84 6.29 -8.52
C VAL A 300 -6.24 6.71 -8.10
N SER A 301 -7.25 6.26 -8.83
CA SER A 301 -8.66 6.55 -8.57
C SER A 301 -9.52 5.29 -8.66
N LEU A 302 -10.58 5.21 -7.86
CA LEU A 302 -11.61 4.20 -7.96
C LEU A 302 -12.75 4.76 -8.82
N TRP A 303 -13.09 4.09 -9.90
CA TRP A 303 -14.23 4.43 -10.75
C TRP A 303 -15.35 3.46 -10.43
N MET A 304 -16.52 4.00 -10.08
CA MET A 304 -17.67 3.23 -9.61
C MET A 304 -18.79 3.31 -10.63
N TYR A 305 -19.32 2.15 -11.00
CA TYR A 305 -20.35 1.97 -12.01
C TYR A 305 -21.56 1.30 -11.37
N ASP A 306 -22.77 1.79 -11.68
CA ASP A 306 -23.99 1.07 -11.31
C ASP A 306 -24.34 0.07 -12.41
N ILE A 307 -24.02 -1.21 -12.15
CA ILE A 307 -24.36 -2.29 -13.07
C ILE A 307 -25.85 -2.59 -13.11
N SER A 308 -26.67 -2.01 -12.24
CA SER A 308 -28.12 -2.17 -12.33
C SER A 308 -28.80 -1.27 -13.37
N ASP A 309 -28.04 -0.38 -14.03
CA ASP A 309 -28.56 0.63 -14.97
C ASP A 309 -29.70 1.47 -14.34
N GLY A 310 -29.52 1.87 -13.07
CA GLY A 310 -30.48 2.65 -12.30
C GLY A 310 -31.68 1.85 -11.77
N LEU A 311 -31.76 0.54 -12.00
CA LEU A 311 -32.83 -0.31 -11.46
C LEU A 311 -32.71 -0.48 -9.94
N ALA A 312 -31.49 -0.59 -9.40
CA ALA A 312 -31.26 -0.69 -7.96
C ALA A 312 -31.69 0.59 -7.26
N GLY A 313 -31.32 1.77 -7.78
CA GLY A 313 -31.79 3.06 -7.23
C GLY A 313 -33.32 3.22 -7.18
N ARG A 314 -34.06 2.53 -8.06
CA ARG A 314 -35.54 2.67 -8.14
C ARG A 314 -36.32 1.55 -7.46
N TRP A 315 -35.75 0.34 -7.38
CA TRP A 315 -36.48 -0.88 -7.01
C TRP A 315 -35.79 -1.73 -5.95
N SER A 316 -34.59 -1.36 -5.49
CA SER A 316 -33.84 -2.11 -4.47
C SER A 316 -34.66 -2.35 -3.20
N TRP A 317 -35.43 -1.36 -2.72
CA TRP A 317 -36.28 -1.55 -1.55
C TRP A 317 -37.33 -2.67 -1.74
N LEU A 318 -37.89 -2.80 -2.95
CA LEU A 318 -38.94 -3.77 -3.25
C LEU A 318 -38.36 -5.17 -3.49
N LEU A 319 -37.19 -5.24 -4.11
CA LEU A 319 -36.55 -6.50 -4.48
C LEU A 319 -35.67 -7.06 -3.36
N LEU A 320 -34.92 -6.20 -2.68
CA LEU A 320 -33.91 -6.57 -1.68
C LEU A 320 -34.31 -6.16 -0.26
N GLY A 321 -35.44 -5.46 -0.05
CA GLY A 321 -35.88 -5.05 1.28
C GLY A 321 -35.05 -3.91 1.90
N LYS A 322 -34.10 -3.35 1.16
CA LYS A 322 -33.26 -2.21 1.55
C LYS A 322 -33.04 -1.31 0.34
N GLN A 323 -33.07 0.00 0.55
CA GLN A 323 -32.77 0.98 -0.49
C GLN A 323 -31.25 1.05 -0.69
N PHE A 324 -30.82 0.84 -1.93
CA PHE A 324 -29.45 1.01 -2.40
C PHE A 324 -29.43 2.01 -3.56
N ASP A 325 -28.42 2.87 -3.60
CA ASP A 325 -28.27 3.85 -4.69
C ASP A 325 -27.83 3.20 -6.01
N GLY A 326 -27.19 2.03 -5.94
CA GLY A 326 -26.70 1.25 -7.07
C GLY A 326 -26.17 -0.11 -6.63
N ILE A 327 -25.86 -0.99 -7.59
CA ILE A 327 -24.97 -2.15 -7.35
C ILE A 327 -23.62 -1.77 -7.96
N TRP A 328 -22.59 -1.65 -7.12
CA TRP A 328 -21.30 -1.12 -7.54
C TRP A 328 -20.46 -2.20 -8.20
N HIS A 329 -20.09 -1.95 -9.43
CA HIS A 329 -18.87 -2.50 -10.03
C HIS A 329 -17.79 -1.42 -9.97
N SER A 330 -16.58 -1.78 -9.56
CA SER A 330 -15.47 -0.83 -9.48
C SER A 330 -14.34 -1.17 -10.45
N GLY A 331 -13.74 -0.15 -11.07
CA GLY A 331 -12.47 -0.24 -11.78
C GLY A 331 -11.41 0.61 -11.08
N LEU A 332 -10.19 0.10 -10.98
CA LEU A 332 -9.07 0.86 -10.41
C LEU A 332 -8.28 1.51 -11.54
N VAL A 333 -8.28 2.85 -11.56
CA VAL A 333 -7.74 3.67 -12.64
C VAL A 333 -6.42 4.31 -12.23
N VAL A 334 -5.40 4.15 -13.08
CA VAL A 334 -4.09 4.80 -12.91
C VAL A 334 -3.79 5.71 -14.10
N GLU A 335 -3.47 6.96 -13.80
CA GLU A 335 -3.16 8.01 -14.79
C GLU A 335 -1.66 7.97 -15.14
N PHE A 336 -1.28 7.26 -16.22
CA PHE A 336 0.09 7.28 -16.76
C PHE A 336 0.27 8.39 -17.83
N PRO A 337 1.51 8.84 -18.10
CA PRO A 337 1.78 9.90 -19.08
C PRO A 337 1.36 9.55 -20.52
N ASP A 338 1.41 8.28 -20.87
CA ASP A 338 1.08 7.73 -22.19
C ASP A 338 -0.39 7.32 -22.30
N ARG A 339 -1.00 6.84 -21.21
CA ARG A 339 -2.38 6.35 -21.19
C ARG A 339 -2.97 6.30 -19.78
N THR A 340 -4.23 6.65 -19.64
CA THR A 340 -5.02 6.33 -18.43
C THR A 340 -5.54 4.90 -18.54
N SER A 341 -5.07 4.01 -17.66
CA SER A 341 -5.42 2.58 -17.69
C SER A 341 -6.39 2.25 -16.55
N GLU A 342 -7.39 1.42 -16.85
CA GLU A 342 -8.38 0.92 -15.92
C GLU A 342 -8.21 -0.59 -15.76
N PHE A 343 -8.00 -1.02 -14.52
CA PHE A 343 -7.83 -2.41 -14.13
C PHE A 343 -9.09 -2.91 -13.43
N TRP A 344 -9.64 -4.01 -13.93
CA TRP A 344 -10.91 -4.55 -13.43
C TRP A 344 -10.99 -6.07 -13.62
N PHE A 345 -11.96 -6.69 -12.95
CA PHE A 345 -12.20 -8.13 -12.90
C PHE A 345 -13.66 -8.46 -13.27
N GLY A 346 -13.82 -9.31 -14.29
CA GLY A 346 -15.12 -9.74 -14.81
C GLY A 346 -15.14 -11.22 -15.19
N GLY A 347 -14.58 -12.08 -14.33
CA GLY A 347 -14.28 -13.49 -14.59
C GLY A 347 -12.87 -13.71 -15.14
N LYS A 348 -12.21 -12.65 -15.59
CA LYS A 348 -10.79 -12.56 -15.93
C LYS A 348 -10.27 -11.18 -15.56
N LEU A 349 -8.95 -11.01 -15.51
CA LEU A 349 -8.31 -9.73 -15.24
C LEU A 349 -8.11 -8.95 -16.54
N PHE A 350 -8.42 -7.65 -16.49
CA PHE A 350 -8.37 -6.77 -17.65
C PHE A 350 -7.55 -5.52 -17.36
N ASP A 351 -6.84 -5.05 -18.39
CA ASP A 351 -6.29 -3.69 -18.51
C ASP A 351 -6.92 -3.04 -19.74
N SER A 352 -7.80 -2.06 -19.51
CA SER A 352 -8.55 -1.33 -20.53
C SER A 352 -8.20 0.16 -20.47
N ALA A 353 -8.55 0.91 -21.52
CA ALA A 353 -8.44 2.37 -21.44
C ALA A 353 -9.59 2.87 -20.56
N ALA A 354 -9.32 3.81 -19.66
CA ALA A 354 -10.34 4.24 -18.72
C ALA A 354 -11.58 4.79 -19.45
N GLY A 355 -12.76 4.31 -19.05
CA GLY A 355 -14.04 4.68 -19.68
C GLY A 355 -14.35 3.95 -21.00
N THR A 356 -13.54 2.96 -21.39
CA THR A 356 -13.85 2.08 -22.54
C THR A 356 -14.40 0.72 -22.11
N THR A 357 -14.68 0.55 -20.83
CA THR A 357 -15.22 -0.68 -20.28
C THR A 357 -16.69 -0.88 -20.68
N PRO A 358 -17.21 -2.13 -20.67
CA PRO A 358 -18.61 -2.42 -21.01
C PRO A 358 -19.64 -1.77 -20.06
N PHE A 359 -19.18 -1.15 -18.98
CA PHE A 359 -20.02 -0.57 -17.92
C PHE A 359 -20.45 0.88 -18.21
N GLY A 360 -20.01 1.47 -19.32
CA GLY A 360 -20.38 2.82 -19.72
C GLY A 360 -19.62 3.91 -18.96
N GLU A 361 -20.31 4.98 -18.58
CA GLU A 361 -19.72 6.07 -17.81
C GLU A 361 -19.81 5.79 -16.30
N PRO A 362 -18.74 6.03 -15.53
CA PRO A 362 -18.78 5.84 -14.08
C PRO A 362 -19.67 6.91 -13.43
N MET A 363 -20.46 6.49 -12.46
CA MET A 363 -21.29 7.37 -11.65
C MET A 363 -20.45 8.19 -10.67
N GLU A 364 -19.38 7.59 -10.13
CA GLU A 364 -18.51 8.24 -9.16
C GLU A 364 -17.04 7.93 -9.47
N LYS A 365 -16.17 8.94 -9.31
CA LYS A 365 -14.71 8.81 -9.43
C LYS A 365 -14.08 9.30 -8.12
N ARG A 366 -13.61 8.37 -7.29
CA ARG A 366 -12.94 8.69 -6.01
C ARG A 366 -11.44 8.68 -6.18
N CYS A 367 -10.75 9.77 -5.88
CA CYS A 367 -9.29 9.77 -5.84
C CYS A 367 -8.83 8.95 -4.62
N LEU A 368 -8.16 7.83 -4.87
CA LEU A 368 -7.67 6.94 -3.82
C LEU A 368 -6.25 7.28 -3.39
N GLY A 369 -5.44 7.90 -4.24
CA GLY A 369 -4.04 8.14 -3.91
C GLY A 369 -3.09 8.19 -5.06
N TYR A 370 -1.86 7.76 -4.79
CA TYR A 370 -0.79 7.75 -5.76
C TYR A 370 0.10 6.53 -5.58
N THR A 371 0.63 6.04 -6.69
CA THR A 371 1.58 4.94 -6.71
C THR A 371 2.83 5.34 -7.47
N TYR A 372 3.96 4.73 -7.11
CA TYR A 372 5.18 4.77 -7.92
C TYR A 372 5.26 3.61 -8.91
N LYS A 373 4.30 2.68 -8.88
CA LYS A 373 4.29 1.47 -9.72
C LYS A 373 4.04 1.82 -11.19
N THR A 374 4.84 1.26 -12.08
CA THR A 374 4.61 1.38 -13.52
C THR A 374 3.49 0.46 -13.98
N ARG A 375 2.91 0.72 -15.15
CA ARG A 375 1.90 -0.16 -15.76
C ARG A 375 2.40 -1.60 -15.90
N ASP A 376 3.65 -1.79 -16.27
CA ASP A 376 4.24 -3.13 -16.43
C ASP A 376 4.44 -3.83 -15.08
N GLU A 377 4.83 -3.12 -14.03
CA GLU A 377 4.90 -3.69 -12.67
C GLU A 377 3.52 -4.11 -12.17
N ILE A 378 2.47 -3.34 -12.51
CA ILE A 378 1.08 -3.65 -12.16
C ILE A 378 0.60 -4.88 -12.93
N ARG A 379 0.80 -4.92 -14.25
CA ARG A 379 0.47 -6.09 -15.08
C ARG A 379 1.21 -7.33 -14.60
N ASN A 380 2.50 -7.22 -14.33
CA ASN A 380 3.27 -8.35 -13.80
C ASN A 380 2.72 -8.81 -12.45
N HIS A 381 2.31 -7.89 -11.57
CA HIS A 381 1.69 -8.25 -10.31
C HIS A 381 0.33 -8.96 -10.52
N MET A 382 -0.49 -8.43 -11.42
CA MET A 382 -1.77 -9.02 -11.80
C MET A 382 -1.57 -10.43 -12.37
N ALA A 383 -0.66 -10.61 -13.32
CA ALA A 383 -0.36 -11.90 -13.96
C ALA A 383 0.08 -12.95 -12.93
N ARG A 384 1.01 -12.55 -12.06
CA ARG A 384 1.72 -13.50 -11.20
C ARG A 384 0.94 -13.87 -9.96
N TYR A 385 0.19 -12.92 -9.39
CA TYR A 385 -0.43 -13.09 -8.07
C TYR A 385 -1.95 -13.01 -8.13
N LEU A 386 -2.52 -12.04 -8.83
CA LEU A 386 -3.96 -11.83 -8.82
C LEU A 386 -4.70 -12.74 -9.80
N ALA A 387 -4.10 -13.16 -10.91
CA ALA A 387 -4.77 -14.02 -11.89
C ALA A 387 -5.03 -15.43 -11.34
N VAL A 388 -4.21 -15.89 -10.39
CA VAL A 388 -4.42 -17.15 -9.65
C VAL A 388 -5.63 -17.03 -8.72
N GLU A 389 -5.77 -15.88 -8.06
CA GLU A 389 -6.82 -15.64 -7.07
C GLU A 389 -8.14 -15.19 -7.71
N TYR A 390 -8.11 -14.48 -8.83
CA TYR A 390 -9.26 -13.88 -9.49
C TYR A 390 -9.45 -14.52 -10.86
N SER A 391 -10.15 -15.66 -10.86
CA SER A 391 -10.40 -16.48 -12.03
C SER A 391 -11.89 -16.60 -12.32
N ARG A 392 -12.22 -17.20 -13.45
CA ARG A 392 -13.62 -17.47 -13.80
C ARG A 392 -14.25 -18.48 -12.85
N ASP A 393 -13.48 -19.48 -12.43
CA ASP A 393 -13.98 -20.63 -11.68
C ASP A 393 -14.35 -20.27 -10.24
N ASN A 394 -13.71 -19.25 -9.68
CA ASN A 394 -13.99 -18.75 -8.33
C ASN A 394 -14.68 -17.37 -8.32
N TYR A 395 -15.13 -16.88 -9.49
CA TYR A 395 -15.91 -15.64 -9.55
C TYR A 395 -17.22 -15.79 -8.76
N ASP A 396 -17.46 -14.85 -7.85
CA ASP A 396 -18.73 -14.75 -7.16
C ASP A 396 -19.11 -13.30 -6.90
N VAL A 397 -20.30 -12.90 -7.37
CA VAL A 397 -20.81 -11.54 -7.28
C VAL A 397 -20.91 -11.02 -5.84
N LEU A 398 -21.01 -11.89 -4.83
CA LEU A 398 -21.17 -11.47 -3.45
C LEU A 398 -19.85 -11.56 -2.68
N THR A 399 -19.10 -12.65 -2.85
CA THR A 399 -17.95 -12.93 -1.99
C THR A 399 -16.60 -12.83 -2.69
N HIS A 400 -16.57 -12.71 -4.02
CA HIS A 400 -15.33 -12.75 -4.81
C HIS A 400 -15.49 -12.06 -6.17
N ASN A 401 -15.64 -10.74 -6.14
CA ASN A 401 -15.99 -9.90 -7.28
C ASN A 401 -14.95 -8.80 -7.56
N CYS A 402 -15.29 -7.88 -8.47
CA CYS A 402 -14.39 -6.80 -8.86
C CYS A 402 -14.01 -5.84 -7.72
N ASN A 403 -14.87 -5.64 -6.72
CA ASN A 403 -14.58 -4.77 -5.58
C ASN A 403 -13.46 -5.38 -4.73
N HIS A 404 -13.48 -6.71 -4.52
CA HIS A 404 -12.42 -7.44 -3.81
C HIS A 404 -11.10 -7.40 -4.58
N PHE A 405 -11.16 -7.55 -5.90
CA PHE A 405 -10.00 -7.40 -6.78
C PHE A 405 -9.40 -5.99 -6.68
N CYS A 406 -10.23 -4.95 -6.79
CA CYS A 406 -9.79 -3.56 -6.67
C CYS A 406 -9.18 -3.28 -5.30
N ASP A 407 -9.73 -3.86 -4.22
CA ASP A 407 -9.15 -3.76 -2.88
C ASP A 407 -7.76 -4.40 -2.80
N SER A 408 -7.63 -5.64 -3.31
CA SER A 408 -6.34 -6.35 -3.36
C SER A 408 -5.28 -5.60 -4.18
N LEU A 409 -5.70 -5.03 -5.31
CA LEU A 409 -4.82 -4.22 -6.15
C LEU A 409 -4.47 -2.87 -5.50
N ALA A 410 -5.40 -2.22 -4.81
CA ALA A 410 -5.16 -0.98 -4.08
C ALA A 410 -4.10 -1.16 -2.99
N ILE A 411 -4.14 -2.29 -2.27
CA ILE A 411 -3.10 -2.68 -1.30
C ILE A 411 -1.73 -2.82 -1.96
N PHE A 412 -1.65 -3.42 -3.15
CA PHE A 412 -0.38 -3.49 -3.88
C PHE A 412 0.14 -2.12 -4.33
N LEU A 413 -0.75 -1.24 -4.77
CA LEU A 413 -0.39 0.06 -5.34
C LEU A 413 0.00 1.09 -4.28
N MET A 414 -0.69 1.09 -3.15
CA MET A 414 -0.68 2.17 -2.15
C MET A 414 -0.64 1.68 -0.70
N ASN A 415 -0.79 0.37 -0.46
CA ASN A 415 -0.97 -0.21 0.88
C ASN A 415 -2.18 0.33 1.65
N GLU A 416 -3.24 0.67 0.93
CA GLU A 416 -4.50 1.17 1.48
C GLU A 416 -5.66 0.38 0.87
N HIS A 417 -6.67 0.12 1.68
CA HIS A 417 -7.92 -0.49 1.23
C HIS A 417 -8.76 0.52 0.45
N ILE A 418 -9.62 0.04 -0.43
CA ILE A 418 -10.66 0.91 -1.03
C ILE A 418 -11.74 1.22 0.03
N PRO A 419 -12.58 2.25 -0.17
CA PRO A 419 -13.58 2.63 0.83
C PRO A 419 -14.51 1.48 1.27
N ASP A 420 -14.72 1.35 2.58
CA ASP A 420 -15.50 0.27 3.21
C ASP A 420 -16.91 0.12 2.63
N ASP A 421 -17.55 1.22 2.21
CA ASP A 421 -18.87 1.22 1.60
C ASP A 421 -18.91 0.49 0.25
N VAL A 422 -17.77 0.38 -0.44
CA VAL A 422 -17.61 -0.33 -1.71
C VAL A 422 -17.24 -1.79 -1.48
N VAL A 423 -16.28 -2.08 -0.59
CA VAL A 423 -15.85 -3.45 -0.28
C VAL A 423 -17.00 -4.26 0.32
N HIS A 424 -17.69 -3.69 1.31
CA HIS A 424 -18.72 -4.39 2.08
C HIS A 424 -20.12 -4.24 1.51
N GLN A 425 -20.28 -3.73 0.29
CA GLN A 425 -21.60 -3.61 -0.34
C GLN A 425 -22.30 -4.96 -0.42
N ALA A 426 -21.55 -6.01 -0.78
CA ALA A 426 -22.12 -7.34 -0.92
C ALA A 426 -22.60 -7.93 0.41
N ASP A 427 -21.92 -7.65 1.52
CA ASP A 427 -22.36 -8.07 2.86
C ASP A 427 -23.74 -7.47 3.20
N GLN A 428 -23.95 -6.20 2.85
CA GLN A 428 -25.24 -5.53 3.06
C GLN A 428 -26.36 -6.10 2.17
N VAL A 429 -26.01 -6.68 1.01
CA VAL A 429 -26.96 -7.31 0.08
C VAL A 429 -27.25 -8.76 0.49
N MET A 430 -26.26 -9.46 1.07
CA MET A 430 -26.32 -10.84 1.54
C MET A 430 -27.28 -11.05 2.72
N GLU A 431 -27.62 -10.00 3.46
CA GLU A 431 -28.65 -10.06 4.50
C GLU A 431 -30.08 -10.31 3.95
N THR A 432 -30.24 -10.35 2.63
CA THR A 432 -31.54 -10.40 1.96
C THR A 432 -31.80 -11.75 1.29
N THR A 433 -32.97 -12.34 1.54
CA THR A 433 -33.35 -13.66 0.97
C THR A 433 -33.39 -13.64 -0.56
N THR A 434 -33.76 -12.50 -1.16
CA THR A 434 -33.85 -12.34 -2.61
C THR A 434 -32.48 -12.38 -3.29
N ALA A 435 -31.45 -11.75 -2.72
CA ALA A 435 -30.10 -11.77 -3.30
C ALA A 435 -29.54 -13.19 -3.39
N THR A 436 -29.80 -14.01 -2.36
CA THR A 436 -29.38 -15.42 -2.34
C THR A 436 -30.01 -16.22 -3.47
N LEU A 437 -31.29 -15.96 -3.81
CA LEU A 437 -31.99 -16.63 -4.91
C LEU A 437 -31.51 -16.19 -6.29
N LEU A 438 -31.10 -14.92 -6.45
CA LEU A 438 -30.65 -14.36 -7.73
C LEU A 438 -29.15 -14.58 -8.01
N ARG A 439 -28.36 -15.00 -7.01
CA ARG A 439 -26.91 -15.19 -7.10
C ARG A 439 -26.45 -15.99 -8.33
N PRO A 440 -27.05 -17.14 -8.72
CA PRO A 440 -26.59 -17.88 -9.90
C PRO A 440 -26.75 -17.12 -11.21
N PHE A 441 -27.81 -16.32 -11.34
CA PHE A 441 -28.04 -15.49 -12.52
C PHE A 441 -27.02 -14.34 -12.59
N LEU A 442 -26.80 -13.66 -11.46
CA LEU A 442 -25.84 -12.57 -11.35
C LEU A 442 -24.41 -13.03 -11.60
N ASN A 443 -24.00 -14.20 -11.08
CA ASN A 443 -22.69 -14.80 -11.35
C ASN A 443 -22.50 -15.08 -12.85
N ARG A 444 -23.52 -15.60 -13.54
CA ARG A 444 -23.41 -15.87 -14.98
C ARG A 444 -23.31 -14.58 -15.81
N TRP A 445 -24.02 -13.54 -15.40
CA TRP A 445 -23.99 -12.26 -16.10
C TRP A 445 -22.66 -11.53 -15.89
N LEU A 446 -22.21 -11.42 -14.64
CA LEU A 446 -21.05 -10.60 -14.27
C LEU A 446 -19.71 -11.35 -14.32
N GLY A 447 -19.73 -12.68 -14.22
CA GLY A 447 -18.56 -13.55 -14.45
C GLY A 447 -18.41 -13.99 -15.92
N GLY A 448 -19.35 -13.59 -16.79
CA GLY A 448 -19.39 -13.97 -18.21
C GLY A 448 -18.71 -13.00 -19.18
N PHE A 449 -18.15 -11.88 -18.70
CA PHE A 449 -17.58 -10.84 -19.57
C PHE A 449 -16.35 -11.31 -20.36
N GLY A 450 -15.61 -12.30 -19.86
CA GLY A 450 -14.48 -12.91 -20.57
C GLY A 450 -14.82 -13.48 -21.95
N ASP A 451 -16.04 -13.97 -22.17
CA ASP A 451 -16.45 -14.55 -23.47
C ASP A 451 -16.97 -13.48 -24.45
N SER A 452 -17.41 -12.32 -23.95
CA SER A 452 -17.99 -11.23 -24.76
C SER A 452 -16.96 -10.15 -25.12
N ALA A 453 -15.98 -9.90 -24.24
CA ALA A 453 -14.89 -8.96 -24.48
C ALA A 453 -14.00 -9.39 -25.67
N THR A 454 -13.83 -10.70 -25.88
CA THR A 454 -13.13 -11.27 -27.03
C THR A 454 -13.81 -10.97 -28.38
N VAL A 455 -15.13 -10.72 -28.38
CA VAL A 455 -15.92 -10.39 -29.59
C VAL A 455 -15.99 -8.87 -29.82
N ALA A 456 -15.94 -8.07 -28.76
CA ALA A 456 -15.95 -6.61 -28.83
C ALA A 456 -14.55 -5.97 -29.07
N SER A 457 -13.47 -6.76 -28.95
CA SER A 457 -12.07 -6.28 -28.99
C SER A 457 -11.56 -5.78 -30.35
N SER A 458 -12.36 -5.84 -31.43
CA SER A 458 -11.88 -5.42 -32.76
C SER A 458 -11.55 -3.92 -32.89
N GLN A 459 -11.89 -3.09 -31.88
CA GLN A 459 -11.59 -1.65 -31.90
C GLN A 459 -11.03 -1.06 -30.58
N VAL A 460 -10.81 -1.85 -29.51
CA VAL A 460 -10.31 -1.35 -28.22
C VAL A 460 -9.17 -2.23 -27.70
N GLU A 461 -8.02 -1.62 -27.37
CA GLU A 461 -6.87 -2.29 -26.75
C GLU A 461 -7.21 -2.75 -25.31
N THR A 462 -7.86 -3.89 -25.19
CA THR A 462 -8.07 -4.60 -23.93
C THR A 462 -7.10 -5.77 -23.87
N HIS A 463 -6.23 -5.79 -22.86
CA HIS A 463 -5.33 -6.92 -22.63
C HIS A 463 -5.96 -7.86 -21.61
N GLU A 464 -6.19 -9.10 -22.02
CA GLU A 464 -6.78 -10.17 -21.22
C GLU A 464 -5.66 -11.07 -20.67
N MET A 465 -5.80 -11.51 -19.43
CA MET A 465 -4.79 -12.32 -18.73
C MET A 465 -5.34 -13.72 -18.48
N ASP A 466 -5.13 -14.61 -19.45
CA ASP A 466 -5.78 -15.93 -19.53
C ASP A 466 -4.98 -17.10 -18.95
N ALA A 467 -3.70 -16.89 -18.65
CA ALA A 467 -2.83 -17.94 -18.13
C ALA A 467 -1.79 -17.35 -17.18
N VAL A 468 -1.42 -18.16 -16.19
CA VAL A 468 -0.29 -17.87 -15.31
C VAL A 468 0.99 -18.08 -16.14
N ASP A 469 1.73 -17.00 -16.40
CA ASP A 469 2.93 -17.06 -17.24
C ASP A 469 4.04 -17.93 -16.60
N PRO A 470 4.87 -18.63 -17.41
CA PRO A 470 6.15 -19.16 -16.93
C PRO A 470 6.95 -18.04 -16.23
N GLY A 471 7.40 -18.28 -15.01
CA GLY A 471 8.01 -17.29 -14.12
C GLY A 471 7.05 -16.62 -13.13
N ALA A 472 5.77 -16.97 -13.13
CA ALA A 472 4.81 -16.52 -12.14
C ALA A 472 5.00 -17.21 -10.78
N LEU A 473 4.77 -16.45 -9.71
CA LEU A 473 4.98 -16.90 -8.34
C LEU A 473 3.64 -17.27 -7.69
N VAL A 474 3.42 -18.56 -7.48
CA VAL A 474 2.25 -19.12 -6.79
C VAL A 474 2.52 -19.16 -5.30
N GLU A 475 1.69 -18.51 -4.50
CA GLU A 475 1.75 -18.61 -3.05
C GLU A 475 1.07 -19.91 -2.58
N PHE A 476 1.84 -20.81 -1.96
CA PHE A 476 1.34 -22.10 -1.49
C PHE A 476 0.68 -22.04 -0.10
N CYS A 477 1.05 -21.04 0.73
CA CYS A 477 0.48 -20.83 2.06
C CYS A 477 0.87 -19.47 2.65
N ARG A 478 -0.09 -18.81 3.32
CA ARG A 478 0.17 -17.75 4.31
C ARG A 478 0.75 -18.41 5.56
N ALA A 479 2.07 -18.42 5.71
CA ALA A 479 2.68 -18.78 6.99
C ALA A 479 2.46 -17.64 7.99
N GLU A 480 1.96 -17.97 9.19
CA GLU A 480 2.00 -17.06 10.34
C GLU A 480 3.46 -16.65 10.58
N GLY A 481 3.78 -15.36 10.45
CA GLY A 481 5.15 -14.84 10.52
C GLY A 481 5.61 -13.98 9.34
N GLY A 482 4.74 -13.71 8.35
CA GLY A 482 4.89 -12.55 7.47
C GLY A 482 5.75 -12.74 6.21
N ARG A 483 6.11 -13.97 5.83
CA ARG A 483 6.67 -14.23 4.48
C ARG A 483 5.93 -15.39 3.81
N PRO A 484 5.30 -15.18 2.64
CA PRO A 484 4.60 -16.22 1.91
C PRO A 484 5.58 -17.24 1.33
N LEU A 485 5.22 -18.53 1.37
CA LEU A 485 5.91 -19.56 0.60
C LEU A 485 5.47 -19.45 -0.85
N VAL A 486 6.39 -19.07 -1.75
CA VAL A 486 6.12 -18.89 -3.17
C VAL A 486 6.87 -19.93 -4.01
N GLY A 487 6.22 -20.45 -5.05
CA GLY A 487 6.83 -21.30 -6.07
C GLY A 487 6.71 -20.66 -7.44
N GLU A 488 7.74 -20.82 -8.26
CA GLU A 488 7.76 -20.30 -9.62
C GLU A 488 7.19 -21.34 -10.59
N ILE A 489 6.25 -20.94 -11.44
CA ILE A 489 5.76 -21.80 -12.53
C ILE A 489 6.88 -21.91 -13.57
N LEU A 490 7.35 -23.13 -13.82
CA LEU A 490 8.30 -23.42 -14.89
C LEU A 490 7.56 -23.84 -16.17
N GLU A 491 8.22 -23.69 -17.32
CA GLU A 491 7.69 -24.05 -18.66
C GLU A 491 7.17 -25.49 -18.77
#